data_AF-A0A317F6P4-F1
#
_entry.id   AF-A0A317F6P4-F1
#
_cell.length_a   1.000
_cell.length_b   1.000
_cell.length_c   1.000
_cell.angle_alpha   90.00
_cell.angle_beta   90.00
_cell.angle_gamma   90.00
#
_symmetry.space_group_name_H-M   'P 1'
#
loop_
_entity.id
_entity.type
_entity.pdbx_description
1 polymer ?
#
loop_
_entity_poly.entity_id
_entity_poly.type
_entity_poly.pdbx_seq_one_letter_code
_entity_poly.pdbx_strand_id
1 'polypeptide(L)'
;MSDQRPRRPWEPPPPRPWGNEGPLQPWDQARAQVEQGFSRFRAGTRGLLLPLFTWPLFFDAIWEIGTGDVRGLVAAALGIGLTVGATATLRRGRKGDTQRAALMVGAASGVVAGLGAALNPLMAVLLGAGGWLGTRLLYDGAVQEVAPPAPPPPPGPLDEHRARLARIAAEPRLAGVSGALAGVLDDLSARPERITEARRFLVVHLDGLDRIRERLQAGAEPPEGLPKLLEDLTSAADEMRDRIRAEETAALDIQVKVLAERLRQEGYA
;
A
#
# COMPACT_ATOMS: atom_id res chain seq x y z
N MET A 1 11.02 31.41 40.33
CA MET A 1 11.21 30.16 41.11
C MET A 1 10.90 29.00 40.18
N SER A 2 11.92 28.34 39.66
CA SER A 2 11.80 27.30 38.64
C SER A 2 11.60 25.94 39.32
N ASP A 3 10.46 25.30 39.06
CA ASP A 3 10.07 23.98 39.59
C ASP A 3 10.97 22.89 38.96
N GLN A 4 12.11 22.58 39.59
CA GLN A 4 12.97 21.46 39.19
C GLN A 4 12.51 20.18 39.89
N ARG A 5 11.55 19.48 39.27
CA ARG A 5 11.24 18.11 39.69
C ARG A 5 12.34 17.15 39.21
N PRO A 6 12.76 16.18 40.04
CA PRO A 6 13.72 15.15 39.63
C PRO A 6 13.13 14.32 38.49
N ARG A 7 13.85 14.24 37.37
CA ARG A 7 13.44 13.50 36.17
C ARG A 7 13.40 12.00 36.43
N ARG A 8 12.40 11.32 35.86
CA ARG A 8 12.26 9.86 35.94
C ARG A 8 13.14 9.18 34.88
N PRO A 9 13.76 8.02 35.18
CA PRO A 9 14.75 7.39 34.29
C PRO A 9 14.21 6.88 32.94
N TRP A 10 12.89 6.89 32.74
CA TRP A 10 12.25 6.47 31.48
C TRP A 10 11.63 7.62 30.68
N GLU A 11 11.77 8.87 31.14
CA GLU A 11 11.35 10.02 30.33
C GLU A 11 12.30 10.20 29.14
N PRO A 12 11.80 10.22 27.89
CA PRO A 12 12.64 10.50 26.74
C PRO A 12 13.27 11.89 26.90
N PRO A 13 14.55 12.06 26.49
CA PRO A 13 15.21 13.35 26.58
C PRO A 13 14.38 14.40 25.83
N PRO A 14 14.26 15.63 26.36
CA PRO A 14 13.51 16.67 25.69
C PRO A 14 14.05 16.88 24.27
N PRO A 15 13.17 17.15 23.28
CA PRO A 15 13.60 17.42 21.92
C PRO A 15 14.62 18.56 21.96
N ARG A 16 15.77 18.35 21.30
CA ARG A 16 16.83 19.35 21.26
C ARG A 16 16.24 20.65 20.69
N PRO A 17 16.54 21.82 21.28
CA PRO A 17 16.11 23.09 20.72
C PRO A 17 16.65 23.18 19.28
N TRP A 18 15.72 23.35 18.35
CA TRP A 18 15.97 23.51 16.92
C TRP A 18 17.07 24.56 16.70
N GLY A 19 18.18 24.18 16.06
CA GLY A 19 19.24 25.14 15.69
C GLY A 19 20.70 24.71 15.90
N ASN A 20 20.98 23.57 16.53
CA ASN A 20 22.36 23.03 16.61
C ASN A 20 22.50 21.70 15.86
N GLU A 21 22.14 21.72 14.57
CA GLU A 21 22.67 20.76 13.61
C GLU A 21 24.00 21.31 13.11
N GLY A 22 25.03 21.28 13.97
CA GLY A 22 26.39 21.35 13.46
C GLY A 22 26.57 20.26 12.40
N PRO A 23 27.38 20.48 11.35
CA PRO A 23 27.60 19.48 10.33
C PRO A 23 27.95 18.16 11.03
N LEU A 24 27.09 17.14 10.83
CA LEU A 24 27.28 15.81 11.40
C LEU A 24 28.76 15.45 11.24
N GLN A 25 29.45 15.08 12.33
CA GLN A 25 30.87 14.75 12.25
C GLN A 25 31.06 13.76 11.09
N PRO A 26 32.12 13.90 10.27
CA PRO A 26 32.36 13.00 9.13
C PRO A 26 32.27 11.51 9.52
N TRP A 27 32.60 11.20 10.77
CA TRP A 27 32.46 9.89 11.37
C TRP A 27 31.02 9.42 11.57
N ASP A 28 30.09 10.28 11.97
CA ASP A 28 28.67 9.95 12.13
C ASP A 28 28.02 9.70 10.77
N GLN A 29 28.40 10.48 9.75
CA GLN A 29 27.94 10.27 8.38
C GLN A 29 28.50 8.97 7.78
N ALA A 30 29.79 8.69 8.00
CA ALA A 30 30.41 7.44 7.58
C ALA A 30 29.75 6.23 8.26
N ARG A 31 29.46 6.32 9.56
CA ARG A 31 28.77 5.27 10.30
C ARG A 31 27.34 5.06 9.78
N ALA A 32 26.59 6.12 9.54
CA ALA A 32 25.25 6.04 8.97
C ALA A 32 25.26 5.43 7.55
N GLN A 33 26.25 5.77 6.71
CA GLN A 33 26.41 5.16 5.39
C GLN A 33 26.77 3.67 5.47
N VAL A 34 27.64 3.28 6.40
CA VAL A 34 27.99 1.88 6.64
C VAL A 34 26.78 1.10 7.17
N GLU A 35 26.03 1.65 8.12
CA GLU A 35 24.81 1.01 8.66
C GLU A 35 23.72 0.89 7.58
N GLN A 36 23.55 1.91 6.72
CA GLN A 36 22.64 1.84 5.57
C GLN A 36 23.12 0.81 4.53
N GLY A 37 24.41 0.76 4.23
CA GLY A 37 25.01 -0.24 3.33
C GLY A 37 24.83 -1.66 3.87
N PHE A 38 25.07 -1.86 5.16
CA PHE A 38 24.91 -3.16 5.82
C PHE A 38 23.44 -3.59 5.92
N SER A 39 22.51 -2.65 6.13
CA SER A 39 21.07 -2.92 6.13
C SER A 39 20.55 -3.29 4.74
N ARG A 40 20.98 -2.60 3.68
CA ARG A 40 20.65 -2.94 2.28
C ARG A 40 21.27 -4.26 1.86
N PHE A 41 22.53 -4.49 2.22
CA PHE A 41 23.20 -5.76 1.96
C PHE A 41 22.48 -6.92 2.67
N ARG A 42 22.14 -6.77 3.96
CA ARG A 42 21.30 -7.75 4.68
C ARG A 42 19.95 -7.95 4.02
N ALA A 43 19.26 -6.88 3.64
CA ALA A 43 17.93 -6.99 3.02
C ALA A 43 17.99 -7.75 1.69
N GLY A 44 19.02 -7.52 0.87
CA GLY A 44 19.21 -8.20 -0.42
C GLY A 44 19.73 -9.64 -0.29
N THR A 45 20.66 -9.91 0.64
CA THR A 45 21.29 -11.23 0.79
C THR A 45 20.50 -12.21 1.66
N ARG A 46 19.68 -11.74 2.62
CA ARG A 46 18.86 -12.61 3.48
C ARG A 46 17.87 -13.49 2.72
N GLY A 47 17.39 -13.02 1.56
CA GLY A 47 16.51 -13.81 0.68
C GLY A 47 17.21 -14.92 -0.12
N LEU A 48 18.56 -14.93 -0.17
CA LEU A 48 19.39 -15.87 -0.94
C LEU A 48 20.21 -16.81 -0.05
N LEU A 49 20.49 -16.43 1.20
CA LEU A 49 21.27 -17.25 2.13
C LEU A 49 20.50 -18.50 2.62
N LEU A 50 19.18 -18.42 2.76
CA LEU A 50 18.35 -19.56 3.20
C LEU A 50 18.34 -20.74 2.19
N PRO A 51 18.12 -20.52 0.87
CA PRO A 51 18.27 -21.58 -0.13
C PRO A 51 19.67 -22.19 -0.15
N LEU A 52 20.70 -21.36 -0.01
CA LEU A 52 22.09 -21.82 0.02
C LEU A 52 22.38 -22.72 1.23
N PHE A 53 21.80 -22.42 2.39
CA PHE A 53 21.90 -23.26 3.58
C PHE A 53 21.15 -24.59 3.45
N THR A 54 20.18 -24.67 2.55
CA THR A 54 19.41 -25.89 2.29
C THR A 54 20.13 -26.83 1.30
N TRP A 55 21.22 -26.37 0.67
CA TRP A 55 21.96 -27.11 -0.34
C TRP A 55 22.49 -28.48 0.11
N PRO A 56 23.02 -28.66 1.34
CA PRO A 56 23.46 -29.98 1.81
C PRO A 56 22.31 -31.02 1.86
N LEU A 57 21.09 -30.60 2.21
CA LEU A 57 19.92 -31.50 2.25
C LEU A 57 19.51 -31.97 0.85
N PHE A 58 19.80 -31.19 -0.19
CA PHE A 58 19.55 -31.62 -1.56
C PHE A 58 20.47 -32.78 -1.97
N PHE A 59 21.74 -32.76 -1.56
CA PHE A 59 22.65 -33.89 -1.78
C PHE A 59 22.24 -35.12 -0.96
N ASP A 60 21.78 -34.89 0.28
CA ASP A 60 21.28 -35.95 1.15
C ASP A 60 20.07 -36.67 0.52
N ALA A 61 19.12 -35.91 -0.02
CA ALA A 61 17.96 -36.48 -0.72
C ALA A 61 18.36 -37.32 -1.95
N ILE A 62 19.38 -36.89 -2.72
CA ILE A 62 19.90 -37.67 -3.86
C ILE A 62 20.52 -38.99 -3.38
N TRP A 63 21.27 -38.93 -2.27
CA TRP A 63 21.89 -40.09 -1.66
C TRP A 63 20.86 -41.09 -1.12
N GLU A 64 19.80 -40.61 -0.47
CA GLU A 64 18.70 -41.42 0.05
C GLU A 64 17.90 -42.10 -1.07
N ILE A 65 17.68 -41.42 -2.20
CA ILE A 65 17.10 -42.03 -3.39
C ILE A 65 17.97 -43.19 -3.90
N GLY A 66 19.30 -43.02 -3.88
CA GLY A 66 20.25 -44.06 -4.29
C GLY A 66 20.29 -45.26 -3.36
N THR A 67 20.06 -45.06 -2.06
CA THR A 67 20.06 -46.12 -1.03
C THR A 67 18.69 -46.76 -0.80
N GLY A 68 17.62 -46.16 -1.34
CA GLY A 68 16.25 -46.64 -1.19
C GLY A 68 15.65 -46.40 0.20
N ASP A 69 16.24 -45.53 1.01
CA ASP A 69 15.71 -45.19 2.34
C ASP A 69 14.54 -44.20 2.23
N VAL A 70 13.34 -44.75 2.22
CA VAL A 70 12.09 -43.97 2.15
C VAL A 70 11.92 -43.05 3.36
N ARG A 71 12.43 -43.42 4.54
CA ARG A 71 12.27 -42.60 5.75
C ARG A 71 13.15 -41.36 5.70
N GLY A 72 14.42 -41.56 5.31
CA GLY A 72 15.34 -40.47 5.01
C GLY A 72 14.74 -39.52 3.99
N LEU A 73 14.30 -40.05 2.85
CA LEU A 73 13.77 -39.24 1.75
C LEU A 73 12.60 -38.35 2.17
N VAL A 74 11.69 -38.87 2.98
CA VAL A 74 10.57 -38.10 3.54
C VAL A 74 11.07 -37.03 4.51
N ALA A 75 12.06 -37.34 5.35
CA ALA A 75 12.66 -36.38 6.27
C ALA A 75 13.35 -35.24 5.52
N ALA A 76 14.14 -35.54 4.49
CA ALA A 76 14.81 -34.56 3.64
C ALA A 76 13.80 -33.68 2.89
N ALA A 77 12.77 -34.29 2.28
CA ALA A 77 11.71 -33.55 1.58
C ALA A 77 10.94 -32.60 2.51
N LEU A 78 10.58 -33.04 3.72
CA LEU A 78 9.93 -32.21 4.73
C LEU A 78 10.86 -31.09 5.23
N GLY A 79 12.13 -31.40 5.47
CA GLY A 79 13.13 -30.43 5.87
C GLY A 79 13.26 -29.28 4.86
N ILE A 80 13.42 -29.62 3.58
CA ILE A 80 13.50 -28.66 2.47
C ILE A 80 12.18 -27.88 2.34
N GLY A 81 11.03 -28.57 2.35
CA GLY A 81 9.73 -27.94 2.19
C GLY A 81 9.43 -26.91 3.29
N LEU A 82 9.75 -27.24 4.54
CA LEU A 82 9.54 -26.35 5.68
C LEU A 82 10.49 -25.16 5.69
N THR A 83 11.76 -25.31 5.31
CA THR A 83 12.71 -24.17 5.23
C THR A 83 12.38 -23.24 4.06
N VAL A 84 11.96 -23.78 2.91
CA VAL A 84 11.45 -22.99 1.78
C VAL A 84 10.17 -22.25 2.19
N GLY A 85 9.25 -22.94 2.88
CA GLY A 85 8.03 -22.34 3.43
C GLY A 85 8.34 -21.19 4.40
N ALA A 86 9.28 -21.39 5.32
CA ALA A 86 9.73 -20.36 6.25
C ALA A 86 10.27 -19.12 5.51
N THR A 87 11.08 -19.34 4.46
CA THR A 87 11.62 -18.27 3.61
C THR A 87 10.51 -17.52 2.88
N ALA A 88 9.54 -18.24 2.32
CA ALA A 88 8.38 -17.65 1.66
C ALA A 88 7.51 -16.85 2.63
N THR A 89 7.36 -17.30 3.89
CA THR A 89 6.65 -16.53 4.92
C THR A 89 7.41 -15.28 5.34
N LEU A 90 8.72 -15.35 5.54
CA LEU A 90 9.53 -14.17 5.88
C LEU A 90 9.52 -13.12 4.75
N ARG A 91 9.49 -13.55 3.49
CA ARG A 91 9.39 -12.65 2.34
C ARG A 91 8.06 -11.88 2.27
N ARG A 92 6.99 -12.35 2.92
CA ARG A 92 5.71 -11.65 2.95
C ARG A 92 5.73 -10.45 3.90
N GLY A 93 6.65 -10.43 4.86
CA GLY A 93 6.89 -9.30 5.75
C GLY A 93 5.71 -8.89 6.63
N ARG A 94 4.74 -9.77 6.88
CA ARG A 94 3.56 -9.45 7.70
C ARG A 94 3.88 -9.61 9.18
N LYS A 95 3.12 -8.88 10.00
CA LYS A 95 3.19 -8.99 11.46
C LYS A 95 2.96 -10.43 11.92
N GLY A 96 3.92 -10.97 12.67
CA GLY A 96 3.89 -12.36 13.16
C GLY A 96 4.42 -13.43 12.18
N ASP A 97 4.85 -13.08 10.97
CA ASP A 97 5.47 -14.04 10.04
C ASP A 97 6.79 -14.58 10.60
N THR A 98 7.53 -13.80 11.41
CA THR A 98 8.76 -14.25 12.09
C THR A 98 8.48 -15.42 13.05
N GLN A 99 7.38 -15.39 13.79
CA GLN A 99 7.02 -16.48 14.71
C GLN A 99 6.65 -17.76 13.95
N ARG A 100 5.92 -17.61 12.83
CA ARG A 100 5.55 -18.74 11.96
C ARG A 100 6.78 -19.34 11.29
N ALA A 101 7.68 -18.51 10.79
CA ALA A 101 8.94 -18.95 10.20
C ALA A 101 9.83 -19.67 11.23
N ALA A 102 9.94 -19.15 12.45
CA ALA A 102 10.68 -19.81 13.51
C ALA A 102 10.10 -21.20 13.86
N LEU A 103 8.77 -21.32 13.91
CA LEU A 103 8.10 -22.61 14.13
C LEU A 103 8.37 -23.60 12.98
N MET A 104 8.32 -23.14 11.73
CA MET A 104 8.62 -23.97 10.57
C MET A 104 10.07 -24.45 10.57
N VAL A 105 11.04 -23.58 10.87
CA VAL A 105 12.46 -23.96 10.96
C VAL A 105 12.70 -24.93 12.12
N GLY A 106 12.12 -24.67 13.29
CA GLY A 106 12.22 -25.59 14.43
C GLY A 106 11.63 -26.97 14.14
N ALA A 107 10.46 -27.02 13.49
CA ALA A 107 9.85 -28.27 13.05
C ALA A 107 10.73 -29.00 12.03
N ALA A 108 11.27 -28.27 11.05
CA ALA A 108 12.19 -28.83 10.05
C ALA A 108 13.42 -29.48 10.71
N SER A 109 14.08 -28.75 11.61
CA SER A 109 15.25 -29.24 12.32
C SER A 109 14.94 -30.47 13.17
N GLY A 110 13.80 -30.49 13.88
CA GLY A 110 13.40 -31.64 14.68
C GLY A 110 13.06 -32.88 13.85
N VAL A 111 12.35 -32.69 12.73
CA VAL A 111 11.96 -33.78 11.81
C VAL A 111 13.20 -34.38 11.14
N VAL A 112 14.11 -33.56 10.63
CA VAL A 112 15.36 -34.04 10.00
C VAL A 112 16.25 -34.75 11.02
N ALA A 113 16.40 -34.19 12.22
CA ALA A 113 17.19 -34.81 13.29
C ALA A 113 16.64 -36.17 13.74
N GLY A 114 15.31 -36.27 13.89
CA GLY A 114 14.66 -37.49 14.39
C GLY A 114 14.50 -38.58 13.32
N LEU A 115 14.04 -38.21 12.13
CA LEU A 115 13.74 -39.18 11.07
C LEU A 115 14.92 -39.43 10.12
N GLY A 116 15.67 -38.40 9.74
CA GLY A 116 16.79 -38.54 8.81
C GLY A 116 18.05 -39.03 9.51
N ALA A 117 18.48 -38.35 10.57
CA ALA A 117 19.70 -38.69 11.29
C ALA A 117 19.53 -39.79 12.38
N ALA A 118 18.29 -40.28 12.58
CA ALA A 118 17.94 -41.26 13.62
C ALA A 118 18.47 -40.91 15.03
N LEU A 119 18.55 -39.61 15.35
CA LEU A 119 19.03 -39.16 16.66
C LEU A 119 18.03 -39.53 17.76
N ASN A 120 18.53 -39.63 19.00
CA ASN A 120 17.68 -39.81 20.16
C ASN A 120 16.57 -38.73 20.19
N PRO A 121 15.30 -39.08 20.47
CA PRO A 121 14.18 -38.13 20.51
C PRO A 121 14.47 -36.86 21.31
N LEU A 122 15.21 -36.96 22.42
CA LEU A 122 15.59 -35.80 23.23
C LEU A 122 16.47 -34.81 22.43
N MET A 123 17.44 -35.32 21.66
CA MET A 123 18.33 -34.50 20.84
C MET A 123 17.58 -33.88 19.66
N ALA A 124 16.62 -34.59 19.07
CA ALA A 124 15.77 -34.05 18.02
C ALA A 124 14.92 -32.88 18.51
N VAL A 125 14.34 -32.98 19.72
CA VAL A 125 13.59 -31.89 20.36
C VAL A 125 14.50 -30.70 20.67
N LEU A 126 15.70 -30.95 21.21
CA LEU A 126 16.67 -29.88 21.49
C LEU A 126 17.12 -29.15 20.22
N LEU A 127 17.37 -29.87 19.13
CA LEU A 127 17.71 -29.27 17.83
C LEU A 127 16.55 -28.47 17.25
N GLY A 128 15.32 -28.98 17.36
CA GLY A 128 14.13 -28.24 16.95
C GLY A 128 13.93 -26.95 17.74
N ALA A 129 14.08 -27.01 19.07
CA ALA A 129 14.04 -25.83 19.94
C ALA A 129 15.16 -24.83 19.60
N GLY A 130 16.37 -25.32 19.32
CA GLY A 130 17.51 -24.52 18.88
C GLY A 130 17.26 -23.82 17.55
N GLY A 131 16.71 -24.51 16.54
CA GLY A 131 16.33 -23.93 15.25
C GLY A 131 15.26 -22.86 15.38
N TRP A 132 14.25 -23.09 16.22
CA TRP A 132 13.22 -22.10 16.55
C TRP A 132 13.81 -20.86 17.21
N LEU A 133 14.61 -21.05 18.28
CA LEU A 133 15.18 -19.95 19.07
C LEU A 133 16.21 -19.15 18.28
N GLY A 134 17.07 -19.83 17.50
CA GLY A 134 18.03 -19.18 16.61
C GLY A 134 17.37 -18.36 15.52
N THR A 135 16.30 -18.88 14.91
CA THR A 135 15.50 -18.10 13.93
C THR A 135 14.86 -16.90 14.59
N ARG A 136 14.32 -17.05 15.82
CA ARG A 136 13.78 -15.91 16.55
C ARG A 136 14.86 -14.87 16.82
N LEU A 137 15.99 -15.22 17.41
CA LEU A 137 17.07 -14.26 17.70
C LEU A 137 17.61 -13.54 16.45
N LEU A 138 17.65 -14.22 15.30
CA LEU A 138 18.19 -13.66 14.06
C LEU A 138 17.23 -12.68 13.37
N TYR A 139 15.91 -12.88 13.54
CA TYR A 139 14.87 -12.15 12.81
C TYR A 139 13.95 -11.29 13.69
N ASP A 140 13.91 -11.51 15.01
CA ASP A 140 13.17 -10.68 15.99
C ASP A 140 13.85 -9.30 16.05
N GLY A 141 13.08 -8.24 15.77
CA GLY A 141 13.57 -6.86 15.64
C GLY A 141 14.35 -6.53 14.36
N ALA A 142 14.69 -7.50 13.52
CA ALA A 142 15.48 -7.28 12.30
C ALA A 142 14.63 -7.15 11.02
N VAL A 143 13.36 -7.52 11.09
CA VAL A 143 12.37 -7.26 10.03
C VAL A 143 11.58 -6.04 10.48
N GLN A 144 11.74 -4.93 9.76
CA GLN A 144 10.80 -3.84 9.87
C GLN A 144 9.47 -4.39 9.34
N GLU A 145 8.60 -4.84 10.24
CA GLU A 145 7.25 -5.29 9.91
C GLU A 145 6.61 -4.15 9.12
N VAL A 146 6.56 -4.31 7.80
CA VAL A 146 5.86 -3.35 6.94
C VAL A 146 4.42 -3.49 7.38
N ALA A 147 3.91 -2.45 8.05
CA ALA A 147 2.49 -2.38 8.39
C ALA A 147 1.73 -2.76 7.11
N PRO A 148 0.76 -3.70 7.19
CA PRO A 148 0.03 -4.15 6.00
C PRO A 148 -0.39 -2.91 5.21
N PRO A 149 -0.19 -2.88 3.87
CA PRO A 149 -0.59 -1.73 3.08
C PRO A 149 -2.01 -1.41 3.48
N ALA A 150 -2.23 -0.17 3.94
CA ALA A 150 -3.54 0.25 4.41
C ALA A 150 -4.56 -0.20 3.35
N PRO A 151 -5.68 -0.85 3.76
CA PRO A 151 -6.69 -1.26 2.80
C PRO A 151 -6.96 -0.05 1.90
N PRO A 152 -6.98 -0.24 0.56
CA PRO A 152 -7.18 0.87 -0.36
C PRO A 152 -8.38 1.66 0.15
N PRO A 153 -8.26 3.00 0.28
CA PRO A 153 -9.35 3.80 0.78
C PRO A 153 -10.62 3.41 0.03
N PRO A 154 -11.75 3.20 0.72
CA PRO A 154 -12.98 2.80 0.06
C PRO A 154 -13.23 3.79 -1.08
N PRO A 155 -13.55 3.30 -2.30
CA PRO A 155 -13.70 4.16 -3.45
C PRO A 155 -14.65 5.29 -3.11
N GLY A 156 -14.19 6.52 -3.32
CA GLY A 156 -14.98 7.71 -3.08
C GLY A 156 -16.23 7.70 -3.96
N PRO A 157 -17.27 8.46 -3.58
CA PRO A 157 -18.55 8.49 -4.29
C PRO A 157 -18.45 8.90 -5.77
N LEU A 158 -17.31 9.49 -6.19
CA LEU A 158 -17.03 9.92 -7.56
C LEU A 158 -15.99 9.06 -8.29
N ASP A 159 -15.32 8.13 -7.59
CA ASP A 159 -14.19 7.38 -8.17
C ASP A 159 -14.66 6.41 -9.26
N GLU A 160 -15.85 5.83 -9.11
CA GLU A 160 -16.48 5.02 -10.15
C GLU A 160 -16.78 5.85 -11.41
N HIS A 161 -17.32 7.06 -11.22
CA HIS A 161 -17.62 7.98 -12.33
C HIS A 161 -16.33 8.44 -13.04
N ARG A 162 -15.25 8.70 -12.30
CA ARG A 162 -13.93 9.02 -12.86
C ARG A 162 -13.35 7.86 -13.64
N ALA A 163 -13.38 6.65 -13.09
CA ALA A 163 -12.88 5.46 -13.78
C ALA A 163 -13.67 5.19 -15.06
N ARG A 164 -14.99 5.41 -15.04
CA ARG A 164 -15.85 5.31 -16.23
C ARG A 164 -15.51 6.37 -17.27
N LEU A 165 -15.37 7.63 -16.86
CA LEU A 165 -15.00 8.72 -17.74
C LEU A 165 -13.62 8.53 -18.38
N ALA A 166 -12.64 8.01 -17.63
CA ALA A 166 -11.31 7.70 -18.17
C ALA A 166 -11.35 6.66 -19.30
N ARG A 167 -12.25 5.67 -19.22
CA ARG A 167 -12.49 4.72 -20.32
C ARG A 167 -13.13 5.38 -21.53
N ILE A 168 -14.04 6.34 -21.31
CA ILE A 168 -14.68 7.11 -22.39
C ILE A 168 -13.67 8.02 -23.08
N ALA A 169 -12.81 8.69 -22.32
CA ALA A 169 -11.77 9.57 -22.84
C ALA A 169 -10.71 8.85 -23.70
N ALA A 170 -10.60 7.52 -23.60
CA ALA A 170 -9.72 6.73 -24.46
C ALA A 170 -10.18 6.72 -25.93
N GLU A 171 -11.44 7.04 -26.22
CA GLU A 171 -11.96 7.22 -27.58
C GLU A 171 -11.70 8.69 -28.03
N PRO A 172 -10.80 8.94 -29.00
CA PRO A 172 -10.39 10.31 -29.36
C PRO A 172 -11.53 11.22 -29.80
N ARG A 173 -12.57 10.64 -30.42
CA ARG A 173 -13.76 11.37 -30.88
C ARG A 173 -14.62 11.90 -29.74
N LEU A 174 -14.51 11.32 -28.55
CA LEU A 174 -15.25 11.71 -27.35
C LEU A 174 -14.41 12.58 -26.39
N ALA A 175 -13.16 12.91 -26.76
CA ALA A 175 -12.23 13.63 -25.89
C ALA A 175 -12.80 14.98 -25.40
N GLY A 176 -13.43 15.76 -26.28
CA GLY A 176 -14.00 17.07 -25.94
C GLY A 176 -15.05 17.00 -24.83
N VAL A 177 -16.11 16.22 -25.05
CA VAL A 177 -17.18 16.05 -24.05
C VAL A 177 -16.66 15.39 -22.77
N SER A 178 -15.68 14.47 -22.89
CA SER A 178 -15.10 13.82 -21.71
C SER A 178 -14.32 14.80 -20.84
N GLY A 179 -13.63 15.79 -21.44
CA GLY A 179 -12.96 16.87 -20.72
C GLY A 179 -13.94 17.78 -19.98
N ALA A 180 -15.07 18.13 -20.61
CA ALA A 180 -16.10 18.95 -19.98
C ALA A 180 -16.73 18.26 -18.75
N LEU A 181 -17.06 16.97 -18.89
CA LEU A 181 -17.55 16.15 -17.77
C LEU A 181 -16.51 15.91 -16.69
N ALA A 182 -15.21 15.87 -17.03
CA ALA A 182 -14.14 15.81 -16.04
C ALA A 182 -14.13 17.08 -15.19
N GLY A 183 -14.32 18.25 -15.82
CA GLY A 183 -14.47 19.52 -15.12
C GLY A 183 -15.63 19.53 -14.12
N VAL A 184 -16.77 18.92 -14.47
CA VAL A 184 -17.90 18.73 -13.53
C VAL A 184 -17.49 17.87 -12.33
N LEU A 185 -16.80 16.75 -12.56
CA LEU A 185 -16.35 15.86 -11.48
C LEU A 185 -15.31 16.53 -10.56
N ASP A 186 -14.46 17.39 -11.10
CA ASP A 186 -13.50 18.17 -10.32
C ASP A 186 -14.20 19.22 -9.46
N ASP A 187 -15.17 19.96 -10.03
CA ASP A 187 -15.99 20.93 -9.29
C ASP A 187 -16.80 20.26 -8.16
N LEU A 188 -17.30 19.02 -8.37
CA LEU A 188 -17.99 18.22 -7.35
C LEU A 188 -17.06 17.62 -6.30
N SER A 189 -15.79 17.39 -6.63
CA SER A 189 -14.81 16.89 -5.66
C SER A 189 -14.38 17.96 -4.68
N ALA A 190 -14.35 19.21 -5.14
CA ALA A 190 -14.21 20.36 -4.26
C ALA A 190 -15.46 20.61 -3.41
N ARG A 191 -16.65 20.18 -3.87
CA ARG A 191 -17.97 20.47 -3.26
C ARG A 191 -18.86 19.22 -3.15
N PRO A 192 -18.54 18.29 -2.24
CA PRO A 192 -19.20 16.98 -2.15
C PRO A 192 -20.69 17.05 -1.79
N GLU A 193 -21.16 18.12 -1.16
CA GLU A 193 -22.56 18.35 -0.83
C GLU A 193 -23.47 18.46 -2.07
N ARG A 194 -22.89 18.81 -3.23
CA ARG A 194 -23.62 18.96 -4.51
C ARG A 194 -23.72 17.67 -5.32
N ILE A 195 -23.12 16.59 -4.85
CA ILE A 195 -23.11 15.29 -5.54
C ILE A 195 -24.53 14.77 -5.79
N THR A 196 -25.47 14.98 -4.86
CA THR A 196 -26.85 14.48 -5.01
C THR A 196 -27.56 15.08 -6.21
N GLU A 197 -27.34 16.36 -6.49
CA GLU A 197 -27.95 17.08 -7.62
C GLU A 197 -27.34 16.63 -8.96
N ALA A 198 -26.01 16.56 -9.03
CA ALA A 198 -25.30 16.19 -10.25
C ALA A 198 -25.31 14.69 -10.55
N ARG A 199 -25.65 13.82 -9.57
CA ARG A 199 -25.64 12.36 -9.74
C ARG A 199 -26.52 11.92 -10.90
N ARG A 200 -27.76 12.41 -10.99
CA ARG A 200 -28.68 12.00 -12.06
C ARG A 200 -28.14 12.40 -13.44
N PHE A 201 -27.61 13.62 -13.54
CA PHE A 201 -26.97 14.14 -14.74
C PHE A 201 -25.79 13.24 -15.16
N LEU A 202 -24.85 12.98 -14.24
CA LEU A 202 -23.67 12.15 -14.50
C LEU A 202 -24.06 10.73 -14.94
N VAL A 203 -25.01 10.09 -14.24
CA VAL A 203 -25.44 8.74 -14.58
C VAL A 203 -26.02 8.67 -15.99
N VAL A 204 -26.91 9.61 -16.36
CA VAL A 204 -27.56 9.60 -17.67
C VAL A 204 -26.57 9.87 -18.80
N HIS A 205 -25.72 10.89 -18.65
CA HIS A 205 -24.82 11.29 -19.72
C HIS A 205 -23.63 10.34 -19.87
N LEU A 206 -23.08 9.80 -18.77
CA LEU A 206 -22.04 8.77 -18.85
C LEU A 206 -22.57 7.47 -19.45
N ASP A 207 -23.83 7.11 -19.20
CA ASP A 207 -24.44 5.92 -19.81
C ASP A 207 -24.66 6.08 -21.32
N GLY A 208 -25.13 7.25 -21.74
CA GLY A 208 -25.24 7.59 -23.17
C GLY A 208 -23.89 7.54 -23.89
N LEU A 209 -22.86 8.13 -23.29
CA LEU A 209 -21.50 8.16 -23.86
C LEU A 209 -20.86 6.78 -23.92
N ASP A 210 -21.06 5.93 -22.91
CA ASP A 210 -20.53 4.57 -22.94
C ASP A 210 -21.15 3.73 -24.07
N ARG A 211 -22.46 3.84 -24.30
CA ARG A 211 -23.12 3.15 -25.41
C ARG A 211 -22.59 3.61 -26.77
N ILE A 212 -22.32 4.91 -26.92
CA ILE A 212 -21.72 5.47 -28.14
C ILE A 212 -20.29 4.92 -28.30
N ARG A 213 -19.48 4.96 -27.24
CA ARG A 213 -18.11 4.43 -27.22
C ARG A 213 -18.08 2.96 -27.63
N GLU A 214 -18.93 2.12 -27.05
CA GLU A 214 -18.99 0.70 -27.38
C GLU A 214 -19.33 0.45 -28.85
N ARG A 215 -20.27 1.20 -29.41
CA ARG A 215 -20.61 1.12 -30.84
C ARG A 215 -19.46 1.56 -31.73
N LEU A 216 -18.77 2.65 -31.39
CA LEU A 216 -17.62 3.15 -32.14
C LEU A 216 -16.45 2.14 -32.10
N GLN A 217 -16.18 1.54 -30.93
CA GLN A 217 -15.16 0.52 -30.78
C GLN A 217 -15.49 -0.77 -31.55
N ALA A 218 -16.76 -1.09 -31.70
CA ALA A 218 -17.22 -2.18 -32.57
C ALA A 218 -17.11 -1.88 -34.07
N GLY A 219 -16.57 -0.71 -34.45
CA GLY A 219 -16.39 -0.30 -35.84
C GLY A 219 -17.66 0.22 -36.51
N ALA A 220 -18.71 0.57 -35.75
CA ALA A 220 -19.90 1.17 -36.32
C ALA A 220 -19.59 2.58 -36.87
N GLU A 221 -20.24 2.92 -37.98
CA GLU A 221 -20.16 4.26 -38.53
C GLU A 221 -20.80 5.28 -37.56
N PRO A 222 -20.15 6.44 -37.31
CA PRO A 222 -20.71 7.47 -36.46
C PRO A 222 -22.07 7.97 -36.99
N PRO A 223 -23.09 8.15 -36.13
CA PRO A 223 -24.33 8.79 -36.54
C PRO A 223 -24.07 10.19 -37.08
N GLU A 224 -24.77 10.60 -38.15
CA GLU A 224 -24.60 11.93 -38.76
C GLU A 224 -24.84 13.08 -37.77
N GLY A 225 -25.73 12.88 -36.78
CA GLY A 225 -26.01 13.86 -35.71
C GLY A 225 -25.05 13.82 -34.52
N LEU A 226 -24.05 12.94 -34.50
CA LEU A 226 -23.16 12.79 -33.35
C LEU A 226 -22.39 14.07 -32.99
N PRO A 227 -21.79 14.82 -33.93
CA PRO A 227 -21.03 16.03 -33.58
C PRO A 227 -21.89 17.06 -32.83
N LYS A 228 -23.12 17.30 -33.31
CA LYS A 228 -24.07 18.21 -32.66
C LYS A 228 -24.45 17.72 -31.26
N LEU A 229 -24.71 16.42 -31.10
CA LEU A 229 -25.00 15.85 -29.79
C LEU A 229 -23.84 16.04 -28.80
N LEU A 230 -22.59 15.88 -29.25
CA LEU A 230 -21.41 16.08 -28.40
C LEU A 230 -21.23 17.55 -28.00
N GLU A 231 -21.56 18.48 -28.90
CA GLU A 231 -21.61 19.92 -28.61
C GLU A 231 -22.68 20.24 -27.57
N ASP A 232 -23.93 19.77 -27.77
CA ASP A 232 -25.04 19.95 -26.84
C ASP A 232 -24.70 19.39 -25.44
N LEU A 233 -24.04 18.23 -25.37
CA LEU A 233 -23.58 17.62 -24.12
C LEU A 233 -22.47 18.42 -23.44
N THR A 234 -21.58 19.04 -24.22
CA THR A 234 -20.52 19.91 -23.70
C THR A 234 -21.13 21.16 -23.10
N SER A 235 -22.04 21.82 -23.81
CA SER A 235 -22.78 22.97 -23.29
C SER A 235 -23.56 22.64 -22.01
N ALA A 236 -24.26 21.49 -21.98
CA ALA A 236 -24.97 21.05 -20.78
C ALA A 236 -24.03 20.78 -19.58
N ALA A 237 -22.82 20.27 -19.84
CA ALA A 237 -21.81 20.08 -18.81
C ALA A 237 -21.30 21.43 -18.27
N ASP A 238 -21.04 22.41 -19.14
CA ASP A 238 -20.61 23.75 -18.73
C ASP A 238 -21.72 24.49 -17.95
N GLU A 239 -22.98 24.41 -18.38
CA GLU A 239 -24.12 24.95 -17.63
C GLU A 239 -24.25 24.34 -16.23
N MET A 240 -23.98 23.04 -16.09
CA MET A 240 -23.98 22.37 -14.79
C MET A 240 -22.86 22.91 -13.89
N ARG A 241 -21.66 23.15 -14.44
CA ARG A 241 -20.53 23.73 -13.68
C ARG A 241 -20.85 25.15 -13.24
N ASP A 242 -21.45 25.95 -14.12
CA ASP A 242 -21.86 27.31 -13.79
C ASP A 242 -22.92 27.32 -12.68
N ARG A 243 -23.88 26.39 -12.70
CA ARG A 243 -24.86 26.24 -11.62
C ARG A 243 -24.21 25.88 -10.28
N ILE A 244 -23.29 24.92 -10.29
CA ILE A 244 -22.53 24.52 -9.08
C ILE A 244 -21.76 25.71 -8.51
N ARG A 245 -21.25 26.61 -9.36
CA ARG A 245 -20.48 27.80 -8.96
C ARG A 245 -21.37 28.99 -8.56
N ALA A 246 -22.47 29.25 -9.27
CA ALA A 246 -23.31 30.42 -9.08
C ALA A 246 -23.98 30.45 -7.70
N GLU A 247 -24.35 29.29 -7.16
CA GLU A 247 -24.92 29.22 -5.81
C GLU A 247 -23.91 29.59 -4.71
N GLU A 248 -22.61 29.44 -4.97
CA GLU A 248 -21.54 29.89 -4.07
C GLU A 248 -21.42 31.42 -4.08
N THR A 249 -21.45 32.04 -5.25
CA THR A 249 -21.43 33.50 -5.37
C THR A 249 -22.63 34.12 -4.65
N ALA A 250 -23.81 33.51 -4.78
CA ALA A 250 -25.00 33.96 -4.04
C ALA A 250 -24.83 33.83 -2.52
N ALA A 251 -24.23 32.74 -2.03
CA ALA A 251 -23.96 32.54 -0.61
C ALA A 251 -22.90 33.54 -0.07
N LEU A 252 -21.83 33.79 -0.84
CA LEU A 252 -20.80 34.78 -0.52
C LEU A 252 -21.36 36.21 -0.50
N ASP A 253 -22.19 36.58 -1.49
CA ASP A 253 -22.82 37.90 -1.55
C ASP A 253 -23.73 38.17 -0.34
N ILE A 254 -24.47 37.15 0.11
CA ILE A 254 -25.27 37.26 1.34
C ILE A 254 -24.37 37.48 2.55
N GLN A 255 -23.27 36.72 2.67
CA GLN A 255 -22.34 36.87 3.80
C GLN A 255 -21.66 38.25 3.81
N VAL A 256 -21.20 38.74 2.65
CA VAL A 256 -20.61 40.07 2.51
C VAL A 256 -21.65 41.15 2.87
N LYS A 257 -22.89 41.01 2.41
CA LYS A 257 -23.96 41.96 2.73
C LYS A 257 -24.30 41.98 4.22
N VAL A 258 -24.37 40.82 4.87
CA VAL A 258 -24.60 40.73 6.32
C VAL A 258 -23.42 41.33 7.10
N LEU A 259 -22.18 41.09 6.65
CA LEU A 259 -20.99 41.67 7.29
C LEU A 259 -20.95 43.20 7.13
N ALA A 260 -21.27 43.72 5.95
CA ALA A 260 -21.36 45.16 5.68
C ALA A 260 -22.46 45.83 6.52
N GLU A 261 -23.62 45.20 6.64
CA GLU A 261 -24.71 45.70 7.47
C GLU A 261 -24.33 45.71 8.96
N ARG A 262 -23.62 44.68 9.43
CA ARG A 262 -23.12 44.62 10.80
C ARG A 262 -22.05 45.68 11.09
N LEU A 263 -21.10 45.88 10.17
CA LEU A 263 -20.09 46.94 10.29
C LEU A 263 -20.73 48.34 10.34
N ARG A 264 -21.80 48.55 9.56
CA ARG A 264 -22.58 49.78 9.57
C ARG A 264 -23.34 49.99 10.89
N GLN A 265 -23.90 48.93 11.47
CA GLN A 265 -24.57 48.98 12.78
C GLN A 265 -23.60 49.20 13.95
N GLU A 266 -22.37 48.70 13.84
CA GLU A 266 -21.32 48.87 14.84
C GLU A 266 -20.56 50.21 14.69
N GLY A 267 -20.91 51.03 13.70
CA GLY A 267 -20.39 52.40 13.52
C GLY A 267 -18.98 52.48 12.91
N TYR A 268 -18.53 51.41 12.26
CA TYR A 268 -17.20 51.32 11.64
C TYR A 268 -17.18 51.69 10.14
N ALA A 269 -18.31 52.17 9.59
CA ALA A 269 -18.48 52.50 8.17
C ALA A 269 -19.09 53.90 7.98
#